data_AF-A0A2A2EDS6-F1
#
_entry.id   AF-A0A2A2EDS6-F1
#
_cell.length_a   1.000
_cell.length_b   1.000
_cell.length_c   1.000
_cell.angle_alpha   90.00
_cell.angle_beta   90.00
_cell.angle_gamma   90.00
#
_symmetry.space_group_name_H-M   'P 1'
#
loop_
_entity.id
_entity.type
_entity.pdbx_description
1 polymer ?
#
loop_
_entity_poly.entity_id
_entity_poly.type
_entity_poly.pdbx_seq_one_letter_code
_entity_poly.pdbx_strand_id
1 'polypeptide(L)' 'MSAPKDNSRVPLGERLAWSPEQAAQVYSLDVRGVRHAINTGELDTFRAPNREGLPGRRKVSRAAMDRWIQTLTNKE' A
#
# COMPACT_ATOMS: atom_id res chain seq x y z
N MET A 1 17.99 8.37 9.05
CA MET A 1 16.86 7.69 9.73
C MET A 1 16.63 6.36 9.04
N SER A 2 16.91 5.25 9.72
CA SER A 2 16.69 3.91 9.16
C SER A 2 15.20 3.61 9.09
N ALA A 3 14.72 3.05 7.98
CA ALA A 3 13.34 2.59 7.88
C ALA A 3 13.06 1.59 9.03
N PRO A 4 11.92 1.70 9.73
CA PRO A 4 11.61 0.79 10.84
C PRO A 4 11.62 -0.64 10.33
N LYS A 5 12.32 -1.51 11.06
CA LYS A 5 12.51 -2.92 10.72
C LYS A 5 11.14 -3.58 10.57
N ASP A 6 10.91 -4.17 9.40
CA ASP A 6 9.70 -4.92 9.11
C ASP A 6 9.76 -6.26 9.85
N ASN A 7 8.94 -6.39 10.90
CA ASN A 7 8.92 -7.58 11.78
C ASN A 7 7.92 -8.65 11.32
N SER A 8 7.29 -8.50 10.16
CA SER A 8 6.34 -9.49 9.67
C SER A 8 7.07 -10.77 9.25
N ARG A 9 6.53 -11.92 9.69
CA ARG A 9 6.99 -13.26 9.27
C ARG A 9 6.47 -13.65 7.89
N VAL A 10 5.49 -12.91 7.36
CA VAL A 10 4.93 -13.15 6.02
C VAL A 10 5.81 -12.44 4.99
N PRO A 11 6.32 -13.14 3.96
CA PRO A 11 7.07 -12.55 2.86
C PRO A 11 6.31 -11.39 2.21
N LEU A 12 7.02 -10.37 1.74
CA LEU A 12 6.39 -9.13 1.28
C LEU A 12 5.33 -9.36 0.19
N GLY A 13 5.63 -10.21 -0.80
CA GLY A 13 4.74 -10.55 -1.91
C GLY A 13 3.54 -11.42 -1.56
N GLU A 14 3.48 -11.99 -0.35
CA GLU A 14 2.37 -12.83 0.13
C GLU A 14 1.39 -12.06 1.02
N ARG A 15 1.72 -10.82 1.41
CA ARG A 15 0.86 -10.03 2.29
C ARG A 15 -0.39 -9.53 1.58
N LEU A 16 -1.39 -9.21 2.40
CA LEU A 16 -2.66 -8.63 1.95
C LEU A 16 -2.72 -7.11 2.11
N ALA A 17 -1.73 -6.50 2.76
CA ALA A 17 -1.64 -5.06 2.90
C ALA A 17 -0.22 -4.58 3.14
N TRP A 18 0.06 -3.36 2.71
CA TRP A 18 1.40 -2.76 2.70
C TRP A 18 1.35 -1.28 3.05
N SER A 19 2.49 -0.75 3.50
CA SER A 19 2.75 0.69 3.36
C SER A 19 2.86 1.08 1.87
N PRO A 20 2.68 2.35 1.49
CA PRO A 20 2.83 2.79 0.10
C PRO A 20 4.18 2.39 -0.53
N GLU A 21 5.27 2.46 0.24
CA GLU A 21 6.62 2.09 -0.20
C GLU A 21 6.72 0.59 -0.53
N GLN A 22 6.16 -0.24 0.35
CA GLN A 22 6.12 -1.68 0.18
C GLN A 22 5.21 -2.10 -0.98
N ALA A 23 4.07 -1.44 -1.16
CA ALA A 23 3.19 -1.68 -2.30
C ALA A 23 3.88 -1.35 -3.63
N ALA A 24 4.58 -0.21 -3.68
CA ALA A 24 5.38 0.17 -4.85
C ALA A 24 6.43 -0.90 -5.17
N GLN A 25 7.10 -1.46 -4.14
CA GLN A 25 8.03 -2.56 -4.34
C GLN A 25 7.36 -3.83 -4.88
N VAL A 26 6.22 -4.25 -4.32
CA VAL A 26 5.53 -5.48 -4.74
C VAL A 26 5.02 -5.39 -6.17
N TYR A 27 4.48 -4.24 -6.57
CA TYR A 27 3.92 -4.03 -7.91
C TYR A 27 4.94 -3.44 -8.90
N SER A 28 6.20 -3.28 -8.50
CA SER A 28 7.27 -2.68 -9.32
C SER A 28 6.89 -1.30 -9.89
N LEU A 29 6.38 -0.41 -9.04
CA LEU A 29 5.95 0.95 -9.36
C LEU A 29 6.88 2.00 -8.73
N ASP A 30 6.80 3.25 -9.23
CA ASP A 30 7.32 4.41 -8.50
C ASP A 30 6.40 4.71 -7.29
N VAL A 31 7.00 4.77 -6.09
CA VAL A 31 6.33 5.17 -4.86
C VAL A 31 5.68 6.55 -4.95
N ARG A 32 6.21 7.46 -5.76
CA ARG A 32 5.59 8.79 -5.99
C ARG A 32 4.25 8.66 -6.69
N GLY A 33 4.13 7.76 -7.67
CA GLY A 33 2.87 7.45 -8.36
C GLY A 33 1.84 6.85 -7.41
N VAL A 34 2.25 5.87 -6.59
CA VAL A 34 1.38 5.28 -5.55
C VAL A 34 0.87 6.34 -4.58
N ARG A 35 1.76 7.22 -4.09
CA ARG A 35 1.38 8.31 -3.19
C ARG A 35 0.47 9.33 -3.87
N HIS A 36 0.67 9.62 -5.15
CA HIS A 36 -0.18 10.50 -5.92
C HIS A 36 -1.60 9.93 -6.02
N ALA A 37 -1.76 8.67 -6.44
CA ALA A 37 -3.06 8.00 -6.53
C ALA A 37 -3.80 7.94 -5.18
N ILE A 38 -3.06 7.75 -4.09
CA ILE A 38 -3.63 7.83 -2.73
C ILE A 38 -4.16 9.24 -2.43
N ASN A 39 -3.41 10.27 -2.80
CA ASN A 39 -3.76 11.65 -2.51
C ASN A 39 -4.90 12.17 -3.41
N THR A 40 -5.03 11.67 -4.63
CA THR A 40 -6.12 12.00 -5.56
C THR A 40 -7.38 11.16 -5.33
N GLY A 41 -7.31 10.11 -4.51
CA GLY A 41 -8.44 9.24 -4.18
C GLY A 41 -8.68 8.10 -5.19
N GLU A 42 -7.74 7.88 -6.12
CA GLU A 42 -7.79 6.75 -7.06
C GLU A 42 -7.42 5.42 -6.41
N LEU A 43 -6.61 5.45 -5.36
CA LEU A 43 -6.17 4.27 -4.62
C LEU A 43 -6.66 4.30 -3.18
N ASP A 44 -7.57 3.38 -2.85
CA ASP A 44 -8.14 3.24 -1.51
C ASP A 44 -7.07 2.95 -0.45
N THR A 45 -7.21 3.59 0.72
CA THR A 45 -6.33 3.36 1.87
C THR A 45 -7.11 3.14 3.15
N PHE A 46 -6.45 2.50 4.12
CA PHE A 46 -6.99 2.33 5.46
C PHE A 46 -5.91 2.56 6.52
N ARG A 47 -6.34 2.73 7.78
CA ARG A 47 -5.46 2.84 8.94
C ARG A 47 -5.92 1.83 9.98
N ALA A 48 -5.25 0.69 10.05
CA ALA A 48 -5.52 -0.28 11.10
C ALA A 48 -5.21 0.37 12.47
N PRO A 49 -6.09 0.23 13.48
CA PRO A 49 -5.84 0.75 14.81
C PRO A 49 -4.60 0.08 15.42
N ASN A 50 -3.86 0.84 16.22
CA ASN A 50 -2.79 0.29 17.04
C ASN A 50 -3.38 -0.43 18.27
N ARG A 51 -2.51 -0.95 19.15
CA ARG A 51 -2.93 -1.65 20.38
C ARG A 51 -3.78 -0.79 21.32
N GLU A 52 -3.65 0.54 21.22
CA GLU A 52 -4.38 1.53 22.02
C GLU A 52 -5.66 2.02 21.32
N GLY A 53 -6.01 1.47 20.15
CA GLY A 53 -7.17 1.89 19.37
C GLY A 53 -6.94 3.14 18.51
N LEU A 54 -5.76 3.76 18.57
CA LEU A 54 -5.44 4.95 17.79
C LEU A 54 -5.15 4.58 16.32
N PRO A 55 -5.51 5.45 15.35
CA PRO A 55 -5.24 5.19 13.95
C PRO A 55 -3.75 4.95 13.68
N GLY A 56 -3.43 3.78 13.14
CA GLY A 56 -2.06 3.44 12.77
C GLY A 56 -1.59 4.12 11.48
N ARG A 57 -0.47 3.60 10.96
CA ARG A 57 0.08 4.04 9.68
C ARG A 57 -0.89 3.71 8.55
N ARG A 58 -0.95 4.60 7.56
CA ARG A 58 -1.73 4.41 6.34
C ARG A 58 -1.19 3.19 5.58
N LYS A 59 -2.10 2.34 5.12
CA LYS A 59 -1.83 1.15 4.32
C LYS A 59 -2.75 1.09 3.12
N VAL A 60 -2.31 0.35 2.11
CA VAL A 60 -3.12 -0.09 0.97
C VAL A 60 -3.31 -1.59 1.07
N SER A 61 -4.47 -2.09 0.65
CA SER A 61 -4.72 -3.53 0.57
C SER A 61 -4.34 -4.07 -0.80
N ARG A 62 -4.09 -5.38 -0.88
CA ARG A 62 -3.92 -6.11 -2.15
C ARG A 62 -5.08 -5.86 -3.10
N ALA A 63 -6.31 -6.03 -2.62
CA ALA A 63 -7.50 -5.80 -3.42
C ALA A 63 -7.61 -4.36 -3.96
N ALA A 64 -7.23 -3.35 -3.17
CA ALA A 64 -7.22 -1.96 -3.64
C ALA A 64 -6.17 -1.73 -4.74
N MET A 65 -4.96 -2.27 -4.56
CA MET A 65 -3.90 -2.21 -5.57
C MET A 65 -4.30 -2.93 -6.85
N ASP A 66 -4.82 -4.16 -6.76
CA ASP A 66 -5.24 -4.96 -7.92
C ASP A 66 -6.30 -4.22 -8.75
N ARG A 67 -7.31 -3.64 -8.08
CA ARG A 67 -8.31 -2.80 -8.74
C ARG A 67 -7.70 -1.59 -9.43
N TRP A 68 -6.80 -0.88 -8.75
CA TRP A 68 -6.17 0.31 -9.33
C TRP A 68 -5.27 -0.05 -10.53
N ILE A 69 -4.47 -1.12 -10.46
CA ILE A 69 -3.68 -1.58 -11.60
C ILE A 69 -4.57 -1.93 -12.80
N GLN A 70 -5.70 -2.60 -12.56
CA GLN A 70 -6.64 -2.93 -13.61
C GLN A 70 -7.19 -1.68 -14.32
N THR A 71 -7.39 -0.56 -13.61
CA THR A 71 -7.82 0.69 -14.25
C THR A 71 -6.70 1.38 -15.05
N LEU A 72 -5.43 1.09 -14.78
CA LEU A 72 -4.31 1.57 -15.59
C LEU A 72 -4.18 0.78 -16.90
N THR A 73 -4.39 -0.54 -16.86
CA THR A 73 -4.27 -1.41 -18.03
C THR A 73 -5.48 -1.34 -18.96
N ASN A 74 -6.69 -1.12 -18.42
CA ASN A 74 -7.91 -1.02 -19.22
C ASN A 74 -8.14 0.36 -19.86
N LYS A 75 -7.17 1.28 -19.78
CA LYS A 75 -7.24 2.62 -20.39
C LYS A 75 -6.71 2.66 -21.83
N GLU A 76 -6.41 1.51 -22.43
CA GLU A 76 -6.01 1.37 -23.83
C GLU A 76 -7.21 1.18 -24.78
#